data_AF-A0A182N0X3-F1
#
_entry.id   AF-A0A182N0X3-F1
#
_cell.length_a   1.000
_cell.length_b   1.000
_cell.length_c   1.000
_cell.angle_alpha   90.00
_cell.angle_beta   90.00
_cell.angle_gamma   90.00
#
_symmetry.space_group_name_H-M   'P 1'
#
loop_
_entity.id
_entity.type
_entity.pdbx_description
1 polymer ?
#
loop_
_entity_poly.entity_id
_entity_poly.type
_entity_poly.pdbx_seq_one_letter_code
_entity_poly.pdbx_strand_id
1 'polypeptide(L)'
;MNRFLILSAVVACLAGTSQALGKYEPLPHYVTLKSYQEAQAECAVYLQVPDDRLQRYLREGYPDEPEVHCLVLCVLENLRAWQNGTLQEHVLANYFNLLGQPVCFCTKGKTCPLHRCYGR
;
A
#
# COMPACT_ATOMS: atom_id res chain seq x y z
N MET A 1 -21.40 -56.79 -32.44
CA MET A 1 -20.36 -55.86 -32.92
C MET A 1 -20.86 -54.40 -32.84
N ASN A 2 -21.26 -53.94 -31.65
CA ASN A 2 -21.78 -52.57 -31.43
C ASN A 2 -21.51 -52.04 -29.99
N ARG A 3 -20.63 -52.72 -29.23
CA ARG A 3 -20.26 -52.34 -27.85
C ARG A 3 -18.82 -51.83 -27.74
N PHE A 4 -17.95 -52.23 -28.68
CA PHE A 4 -16.56 -51.79 -28.72
C PHE A 4 -16.37 -50.38 -29.30
N LEU A 5 -17.28 -49.90 -30.16
CA LEU A 5 -17.27 -48.53 -30.69
C LEU A 5 -17.73 -47.48 -29.67
N ILE A 6 -18.53 -47.88 -28.67
CA ILE A 6 -19.00 -46.98 -27.61
C ILE A 6 -17.90 -46.79 -26.54
N LEU A 7 -17.09 -47.83 -26.31
CA LEU A 7 -16.00 -47.78 -25.32
C LEU A 7 -14.83 -46.86 -25.75
N SER A 8 -14.52 -46.78 -27.05
CA SER A 8 -13.47 -45.87 -27.54
C SER A 8 -13.86 -44.38 -27.46
N ALA A 9 -15.15 -44.06 -27.59
CA ALA A 9 -15.65 -42.69 -27.44
C ALA A 9 -15.56 -42.20 -25.99
N VAL A 10 -15.75 -43.08 -24.99
CA VAL A 10 -15.67 -42.71 -23.57
C VAL A 10 -14.22 -42.48 -23.12
N VAL A 11 -13.27 -43.26 -23.63
CA VAL A 11 -11.84 -43.12 -23.26
C VAL A 11 -11.23 -41.84 -23.85
N ALA A 12 -11.69 -41.41 -25.03
CA ALA A 12 -11.25 -40.15 -25.63
C ALA A 12 -11.79 -38.89 -24.90
N CYS A 13 -12.84 -39.02 -24.07
CA CYS A 13 -13.36 -37.92 -23.26
C CYS A 13 -12.64 -37.73 -21.92
N LEU A 14 -11.88 -38.73 -21.43
CA LEU A 14 -11.20 -38.64 -20.13
C LEU A 14 -9.72 -38.25 -20.24
N ALA A 15 -9.13 -38.25 -21.44
CA ALA A 15 -7.71 -37.91 -21.65
C ALA A 15 -7.50 -36.57 -22.40
N GLY A 16 -8.54 -35.74 -22.55
CA GLY A 16 -8.49 -34.52 -23.35
C GLY A 16 -8.85 -33.27 -22.56
N THR A 17 -7.89 -32.35 -22.44
CA THR A 17 -8.00 -30.94 -22.04
C THR A 17 -7.96 -30.62 -20.53
N SER A 18 -6.75 -30.32 -20.04
CA SER A 18 -6.38 -28.92 -19.80
C SER A 18 -4.90 -28.86 -19.38
N GLN A 19 -4.07 -28.29 -20.24
CA GLN A 19 -2.85 -27.64 -19.78
C GLN A 19 -3.31 -26.39 -19.02
N ALA A 20 -3.61 -26.51 -17.73
CA ALA A 20 -3.68 -25.34 -16.88
C ALA A 20 -2.23 -24.98 -16.54
N LEU A 21 -1.72 -23.96 -17.23
CA LEU A 21 -0.43 -23.33 -16.97
C LEU A 21 -0.38 -22.97 -15.47
N GLY A 22 0.28 -23.81 -14.69
CA GLY A 22 0.49 -23.58 -13.28
C GLY A 22 1.34 -22.34 -13.06
N LYS A 23 0.82 -21.45 -12.21
CA LYS A 23 1.44 -20.25 -11.61
C LYS A 23 1.56 -19.01 -12.52
N TYR A 24 0.43 -18.33 -12.70
CA TYR A 24 0.47 -16.87 -12.56
C TYR A 24 0.24 -16.57 -11.08
N GLU A 25 1.31 -16.32 -10.32
CA GLU A 25 1.19 -15.62 -9.04
C GLU A 25 0.85 -14.18 -9.41
N PRO A 26 -0.37 -13.69 -9.16
CA PRO A 26 -0.61 -12.26 -9.27
C PRO A 26 0.31 -11.62 -8.24
N LEU A 27 1.28 -10.83 -8.68
CA LEU A 27 1.93 -9.85 -7.81
C LEU A 27 0.79 -9.19 -7.03
N PRO A 28 0.76 -9.21 -5.69
CA PRO A 28 -0.29 -8.56 -4.96
C PRO A 28 -0.08 -7.07 -5.16
N HIS A 29 -0.69 -6.52 -6.22
CA HIS A 29 -0.95 -5.11 -6.36
C HIS A 29 -2.02 -4.79 -5.30
N TYR A 30 -1.64 -4.87 -4.03
CA TYR A 30 -2.52 -4.46 -2.95
C TYR A 30 -2.54 -2.93 -3.02
N VAL A 31 -3.65 -2.40 -3.52
CA VAL A 31 -3.92 -0.97 -3.43
C VAL A 31 -4.43 -0.75 -2.02
N THR A 32 -3.57 -0.29 -1.12
CA THR A 32 -4.03 0.19 0.19
C THR A 32 -4.80 1.48 -0.05
N LEU A 33 -6.13 1.39 0.03
CA LEU A 33 -7.04 2.53 -0.05
C LEU A 33 -7.12 3.30 1.28
N LYS A 34 -6.50 2.77 2.34
CA LYS A 34 -6.48 3.38 3.67
C LYS A 34 -5.64 4.66 3.65
N SER A 35 -6.22 5.76 4.11
CA SER A 35 -5.49 7.02 4.29
C SER A 35 -4.51 6.94 5.46
N TYR A 36 -3.56 7.88 5.50
CA TYR A 36 -2.63 7.99 6.62
C TYR A 36 -3.38 8.24 7.95
N GLN A 37 -4.41 9.10 7.93
CA GLN A 37 -5.20 9.42 9.11
C GLN A 37 -5.97 8.22 9.65
N GLU A 38 -6.53 7.39 8.77
CA GLU A 38 -7.23 6.15 9.18
C GLU A 38 -6.25 5.16 9.81
N ALA A 39 -5.09 4.92 9.19
CA ALA A 39 -4.06 4.05 9.75
C ALA A 39 -3.55 4.56 11.11
N GLN A 40 -3.39 5.88 11.24
CA GLN A 40 -3.02 6.52 12.50
C GLN A 40 -4.09 6.38 13.58
N ALA A 41 -5.37 6.55 13.25
CA ALA A 41 -6.45 6.36 14.20
C ALA A 41 -6.51 4.92 14.72
N GLU A 42 -6.37 3.92 13.84
CA GLU A 42 -6.30 2.52 14.24
C GLU A 42 -5.10 2.22 15.16
N CYS A 43 -3.92 2.72 14.80
CA CYS A 43 -2.71 2.57 15.60
C CYS A 43 -2.80 3.28 16.96
N ALA A 44 -3.46 4.44 17.02
CA ALA A 44 -3.70 5.15 18.27
C ALA A 44 -4.58 4.34 19.22
N VAL A 45 -5.63 3.68 18.70
CA VAL A 45 -6.47 2.77 19.48
C VAL A 45 -5.65 1.57 19.99
N TYR A 46 -4.85 0.94 19.13
CA TYR A 46 -4.03 -0.21 19.49
C TYR A 46 -3.00 0.11 20.58
N LEU A 47 -2.33 1.25 20.45
CA LEU A 47 -1.29 1.71 21.39
C LEU A 47 -1.85 2.51 22.57
N GLN A 48 -3.19 2.65 22.67
CA GLN A 48 -3.87 3.42 23.71
C GLN A 48 -3.38 4.88 23.80
N VAL A 49 -3.09 5.50 22.65
CA VAL A 49 -2.73 6.91 22.56
C VAL A 49 -4.00 7.74 22.78
N PRO A 50 -4.04 8.64 23.77
CA PRO A 50 -5.19 9.52 24.00
C PRO A 50 -5.48 10.43 22.80
N ASP A 51 -6.76 10.67 22.51
CA ASP A 51 -7.18 11.47 21.36
C ASP A 51 -6.60 12.89 21.38
N ASP A 52 -6.53 13.53 22.55
CA ASP A 52 -5.97 14.88 22.71
C ASP A 52 -4.49 14.93 22.34
N ARG A 53 -3.75 13.86 22.67
CA ARG A 53 -2.34 13.68 22.31
C ARG A 53 -2.20 13.45 20.81
N LEU A 54 -3.07 12.63 20.22
CA LEU A 54 -3.07 12.38 18.78
C LEU A 54 -3.32 13.67 17.97
N GLN A 55 -4.27 14.50 18.42
CA GLN A 55 -4.56 15.80 17.81
C GLN A 55 -3.38 16.77 17.94
N ARG A 56 -2.64 16.71 19.04
CA ARG A 56 -1.40 17.50 19.21
C ARG A 56 -0.36 17.12 18.17
N TYR A 57 -0.14 15.82 17.93
CA TYR A 57 0.81 15.37 16.91
C TYR A 57 0.44 15.85 15.50
N LEU A 58 -0.85 15.87 15.17
CA LEU A 58 -1.34 16.39 13.88
C LEU A 58 -1.12 17.90 13.72
N ARG A 59 -1.12 18.66 14.81
CA ARG A 59 -0.98 20.12 14.80
C ARG A 59 0.48 20.57 14.90
N GLU A 60 1.23 19.94 15.79
CA GLU A 60 2.56 20.39 16.23
C GLU A 60 3.69 19.52 15.66
N GLY A 61 3.35 18.39 15.06
CA GLY A 61 4.30 17.40 14.58
C GLY A 61 4.60 16.31 15.62
N TYR A 62 5.36 15.31 15.19
CA TYR A 62 5.75 14.18 16.00
C TYR A 62 7.04 14.51 16.78
N PRO A 63 7.04 14.54 18.12
CA PRO A 63 8.26 14.72 18.89
C PRO A 63 9.15 13.46 18.85
N ASP A 64 10.44 13.63 19.13
CA ASP A 64 11.43 12.55 19.22
C ASP A 64 11.30 11.81 20.57
N GLU A 65 10.23 11.04 20.70
CA GLU A 65 9.87 10.27 21.90
C GLU A 65 9.64 8.79 21.52
N PRO A 66 10.02 7.83 22.39
CA PRO A 66 9.94 6.41 22.06
C PRO A 66 8.51 5.94 21.79
N GLU A 67 7.52 6.45 22.51
CA GLU A 67 6.11 6.15 22.29
C GLU A 67 5.62 6.66 20.93
N VAL A 68 6.18 7.78 20.48
CA VAL A 68 5.87 8.37 19.17
C VAL A 68 6.53 7.58 18.04
N HIS A 69 7.74 7.08 18.24
CA HIS A 69 8.38 6.15 17.31
C HIS A 69 7.54 4.89 17.11
N CYS A 70 6.99 4.33 18.20
CA CYS A 70 6.08 3.20 18.12
C CYS A 70 4.81 3.52 17.31
N LEU A 71 4.21 4.69 17.53
CA LEU A 71 3.04 5.14 16.76
C LEU A 71 3.37 5.27 15.27
N VAL A 72 4.44 5.98 14.91
CA VAL A 72 4.85 6.18 13.52
C VAL A 72 5.16 4.85 12.85
N LEU A 73 5.89 3.96 13.52
CA LEU A 73 6.20 2.63 12.98
C LEU A 73 4.94 1.79 12.76
N CYS A 74 3.99 1.82 13.69
CA CYS A 74 2.69 1.16 13.52
C CYS A 74 1.96 1.67 12.27
N VAL A 75 1.93 2.99 12.07
CA VAL A 75 1.28 3.58 10.89
C VAL A 75 1.96 3.12 9.60
N LEU A 76 3.30 3.14 9.56
CA LEU A 76 4.05 2.72 8.38
C LEU A 76 3.86 1.22 8.07
N GLU A 77 3.80 0.37 9.09
CA GLU A 77 3.50 -1.07 8.95
C GLU A 77 2.07 -1.29 8.44
N ASN A 78 1.08 -0.57 8.99
CA ASN A 78 -0.33 -0.66 8.59
C ASN A 78 -0.53 -0.21 7.12
N LEU A 79 0.21 0.83 6.70
CA LEU A 79 0.25 1.31 5.32
C LEU A 79 1.17 0.51 4.41
N ARG A 80 1.90 -0.48 4.95
CA ARG A 80 2.93 -1.29 4.26
C ARG A 80 4.07 -0.46 3.67
N ALA A 81 4.25 0.75 4.17
CA ALA A 81 5.37 1.63 3.89
C ALA A 81 6.64 1.22 4.67
N TRP A 82 6.53 0.33 5.66
CA TRP A 82 7.68 -0.29 6.33
C TRP A 82 7.56 -1.81 6.22
N GLN A 83 8.61 -2.47 5.73
CA GLN A 83 8.66 -3.92 5.58
C GLN A 83 10.09 -4.43 5.82
N ASN A 84 10.23 -5.52 6.58
CA ASN A 84 11.52 -6.17 6.86
C ASN A 84 12.60 -5.20 7.38
N GLY A 85 12.22 -4.24 8.22
CA GLY A 85 13.15 -3.25 8.77
C GLY A 85 13.59 -2.16 7.79
N THR A 86 12.92 -2.02 6.64
CA THR A 86 13.27 -1.06 5.60
C THR A 86 12.05 -0.22 5.20
N LEU A 87 12.29 1.08 5.01
CA LEU A 87 11.30 2.02 4.50
C LEU A 87 11.10 1.85 2.99
N GLN A 88 9.84 1.70 2.58
CA GLN A 88 9.41 1.67 1.19
C GLN A 88 8.99 3.08 0.76
N GLU A 89 9.96 3.93 0.41
CA GLU A 89 9.74 5.35 0.09
C GLU A 89 8.65 5.56 -0.99
N HIS A 90 8.64 4.69 -2.01
CA HIS A 90 7.66 4.74 -3.10
C HIS A 90 6.21 4.48 -2.64
N VAL A 91 6.02 3.69 -1.57
CA VAL A 91 4.70 3.47 -0.95
C VAL A 91 4.34 4.66 -0.09
N LEU A 92 5.28 5.12 0.74
CA LEU A 92 5.07 6.25 1.63
C LEU A 92 4.69 7.54 0.87
N ALA A 93 5.32 7.77 -0.28
CA ALA A 93 5.05 8.91 -1.15
C ALA A 93 3.58 9.01 -1.59
N ASN A 94 2.84 7.89 -1.68
CA ASN A 94 1.43 7.90 -2.07
C ASN A 94 0.52 8.61 -1.05
N TYR A 95 0.93 8.64 0.22
CA TYR A 95 0.17 9.26 1.31
C TYR A 95 0.53 10.73 1.52
N PHE A 96 1.67 11.18 0.98
CA PHE A 96 2.14 12.56 1.04
C PHE A 96 1.77 13.37 -0.20
N ASN A 97 0.57 13.17 -0.73
CA ASN A 97 -0.08 14.14 -1.62
C ASN A 97 -0.66 15.28 -0.79
N LEU A 98 0.20 16.10 -0.20
CA LEU A 98 -0.18 17.01 0.88
C LEU A 98 -1.23 18.06 0.48
N LEU A 99 -1.48 18.35 -0.80
CA LEU A 99 -2.45 19.39 -1.22
C LEU A 99 -3.09 19.15 -2.61
N GLY A 100 -3.05 17.94 -3.17
CA GLY A 100 -3.28 17.77 -4.61
C GLY A 100 -2.25 18.52 -5.48
N GLN A 101 -1.15 18.94 -4.86
CA GLN A 101 0.01 19.50 -5.53
C GLN A 101 0.96 18.34 -5.85
N PRO A 102 1.45 18.24 -7.09
CA PRO A 102 2.42 17.21 -7.42
C PRO A 102 3.67 17.44 -6.58
N VAL A 103 4.13 16.37 -5.93
CA VAL A 103 5.40 16.36 -5.21
C VAL A 103 6.50 16.70 -6.22
N CYS A 104 6.97 17.95 -6.22
CA CYS A 104 8.08 18.36 -7.07
C CYS A 104 9.36 17.68 -6.55
N PHE A 105 9.76 16.54 -7.15
CA PHE A 105 11.09 15.95 -6.93
C PHE A 105 12.18 16.79 -7.62
N CYS A 106 12.29 18.07 -7.25
CA CYS A 106 13.32 18.96 -7.77
C CYS A 106 14.65 18.68 -7.07
N THR A 107 15.39 17.70 -7.57
CA THR A 107 16.83 17.60 -7.32
C THR A 107 17.50 18.85 -7.89
N LYS A 108 17.91 19.75 -6.98
CA LYS A 108 18.72 20.95 -7.22
C LYS A 108 18.47 21.67 -8.56
N GLY A 109 17.60 22.67 -8.54
CA GLY A 109 17.85 23.91 -9.30
C GLY A 109 17.33 24.01 -10.73
N LYS A 110 16.24 23.34 -11.12
CA LYS A 110 15.46 23.75 -12.31
C LYS A 110 13.96 23.79 -12.02
N THR A 111 13.53 24.99 -11.63
CA THR A 111 12.18 25.57 -11.70
C THR A 111 11.01 24.58 -11.64
N CYS A 112 10.46 24.32 -10.45
CA CYS A 112 9.13 23.74 -10.37
C CYS A 112 8.08 24.80 -10.80
N PRO A 113 7.19 24.50 -11.76
CA PRO A 113 6.14 25.42 -12.21
C PRO A 113 5.16 25.86 -11.11
N LEU A 114 5.06 25.11 -10.00
CA LEU A 114 4.10 25.37 -8.91
C LEU A 114 4.38 26.60 -8.07
N HIS A 115 5.63 27.09 -7.99
CA HIS A 115 5.95 28.28 -7.18
C HIS A 115 5.70 29.59 -7.93
N ARG A 116 5.22 29.56 -9.18
CA ARG A 116 4.95 30.79 -9.95
C ARG A 116 3.63 31.48 -9.58
N CYS A 117 2.79 30.89 -8.73
CA CYS A 117 1.45 31.42 -8.42
C CYS A 117 1.30 32.06 -7.03
N TYR A 118 2.32 32.05 -6.17
CA TYR A 118 2.27 32.65 -4.81
C TYR A 118 3.05 33.97 -4.66
N GLY A 119 3.29 34.68 -5.77
CA GLY A 119 3.85 36.03 -5.75
C GLY A 119 2.84 37.04 -6.23
N ARG A 120 1.99 37.54 -5.33
CA ARG A 120 1.40 38.88 -5.41
C ARG A 120 2.15 39.76 -4.42
#